data_AF-A0A0F6WRD1-F1
#
_entry.id   AF-A0A0F6WRD1-F1
#
_cell.length_a   1.000
_cell.length_b   1.000
_cell.length_c   1.000
_cell.angle_alpha   90.00
_cell.angle_beta   90.00
_cell.angle_gamma   90.00
#
_symmetry.space_group_name_H-M   'P 1'
#
loop_
_entity.id
_entity.type
_entity.pdbx_description
1 polymer ?
#
loop_
_entity_poly.entity_id
_entity_poly.type
_entity_poly.pdbx_seq_one_letter_code
_entity_poly.pdbx_strand_id
1 'polypeptide(L)'
;MTLVSGPLSTVTTEASAVTQVEISINTHRTTGTGLMTAEQKMVAVTGGNFSSQIAPGNAAIALIIAGRKSAPIPILVDDVDTQTLAEVVDAARLATGETQESLAQFVQQVLAVRQEVLGAADDVATEKDAALSGIGSLRDSALAAINNVRDGSLTQINTARSGAVSQIGQDSASALADISTAKSAALTEIDGEVSKAENAADRAESAANDGVGDGAVTLAKLAQDVKDQIGAKAEMSEVEQALEAKPDPDTVAMMISQAIAGLVGSAPDALDTVYELAAYLTDPGVASGLVQQLAGKAPTSHTHTMAQISNLPTVTASSTGNAIVQRWGTSQISVPTTPDAATSASSKAYVDLEAGKRILKSGTAATVWSGTQAQYDALTNGVKNAAGFIAVIV
;
A
#
# COMPACT_ATOMS: atom_id res chain seq x y z
N MET A 1 -56.15 -49.33 -9.93
CA MET A 1 -54.76 -49.71 -10.24
C MET A 1 -54.22 -48.65 -11.18
N THR A 2 -53.03 -48.15 -10.91
CA THR A 2 -52.38 -47.07 -11.67
C THR A 2 -51.55 -47.68 -12.78
N LEU A 3 -51.68 -47.19 -14.01
CA LEU A 3 -50.78 -47.58 -15.09
C LEU A 3 -49.45 -46.83 -14.93
N VAL A 4 -48.40 -47.55 -14.55
CA VAL A 4 -47.05 -47.00 -14.46
C VAL A 4 -46.30 -47.34 -15.74
N SER A 5 -45.82 -46.32 -16.45
CA SER A 5 -45.07 -46.52 -17.70
C SER A 5 -43.94 -45.52 -17.89
N GLY A 6 -42.91 -45.90 -18.65
CA GLY A 6 -41.81 -45.01 -18.98
C GLY A 6 -40.53 -45.75 -19.37
N PRO A 7 -39.50 -45.01 -19.82
CA PRO A 7 -38.22 -45.59 -20.19
C PRO A 7 -37.46 -46.03 -18.94
N LEU A 8 -36.84 -47.21 -18.99
CA LEU A 8 -36.00 -47.73 -17.90
C LEU A 8 -34.68 -46.97 -17.74
N SER A 9 -34.35 -46.07 -18.67
CA SER A 9 -33.21 -45.17 -18.58
C SER A 9 -33.29 -44.21 -17.40
N THR A 10 -34.47 -44.04 -16.79
CA THR A 10 -34.65 -43.25 -15.57
C THR A 10 -34.02 -43.88 -14.34
N VAL A 11 -33.81 -45.20 -14.35
CA VAL A 11 -33.36 -45.98 -13.19
C VAL A 11 -32.13 -46.85 -13.46
N THR A 12 -31.71 -47.00 -14.73
CA THR A 12 -30.49 -47.72 -15.10
C THR A 12 -29.86 -47.18 -16.40
N THR A 13 -28.54 -47.20 -16.49
CA THR A 13 -27.81 -46.89 -17.74
C THR A 13 -27.84 -48.04 -18.74
N GLU A 14 -28.21 -49.26 -18.32
CA GLU A 14 -28.27 -50.46 -19.16
C GLU A 14 -29.71 -50.81 -19.59
N ALA A 15 -30.55 -49.80 -19.82
CA ALA A 15 -31.99 -49.96 -20.08
C ALA A 15 -32.31 -50.94 -21.22
N SER A 16 -31.49 -50.97 -22.27
CA SER A 16 -31.65 -51.88 -23.43
C SER A 16 -31.30 -53.34 -23.15
N ALA A 17 -30.57 -53.62 -22.07
CA ALA A 17 -30.18 -54.97 -21.66
C ALA A 17 -31.15 -55.59 -20.62
N VAL A 18 -32.13 -54.81 -20.16
CA VAL A 18 -33.18 -55.29 -19.24
C VAL A 18 -34.18 -56.14 -20.03
N THR A 19 -34.37 -57.39 -19.59
CA THR A 19 -35.32 -58.32 -20.23
C THR A 19 -36.65 -58.36 -19.50
N GLN A 20 -36.63 -58.21 -18.17
CA GLN A 20 -37.81 -58.25 -17.32
C GLN A 20 -37.66 -57.31 -16.12
N VAL A 21 -38.78 -56.82 -15.61
CA VAL A 21 -38.86 -56.05 -14.37
C VAL A 21 -39.74 -56.85 -13.40
N GLU A 22 -39.19 -57.16 -12.23
CA GLU A 22 -39.97 -57.72 -11.13
C GLU A 22 -40.55 -56.57 -10.32
N ILE A 23 -41.87 -56.55 -10.14
CA ILE A 23 -42.56 -55.67 -9.22
C ILE A 23 -42.81 -56.45 -7.94
N SER A 24 -42.34 -55.94 -6.81
CA SER A 24 -42.53 -56.51 -5.49
C SER A 24 -43.33 -55.55 -4.60
N ILE A 25 -44.51 -55.99 -4.15
CA ILE A 25 -45.30 -55.30 -3.13
C ILE A 25 -45.15 -56.10 -1.83
N ASN A 26 -44.16 -55.74 -1.00
CA ASN A 26 -43.76 -56.55 0.16
C ASN A 26 -44.64 -56.39 1.41
N THR A 27 -45.73 -55.63 1.33
CA THR A 27 -46.60 -55.34 2.49
C THR A 27 -48.06 -55.53 2.12
N HIS A 28 -48.82 -56.13 3.04
CA HIS A 28 -50.28 -56.24 2.91
C HIS A 28 -50.89 -54.85 3.00
N ARG A 29 -51.84 -54.54 2.11
CA ARG A 29 -52.45 -53.20 2.01
C ARG A 29 -53.94 -53.27 1.99
N THR A 30 -54.58 -52.33 2.68
CA THR A 30 -56.00 -52.08 2.53
C THR A 30 -56.19 -51.05 1.41
N THR A 31 -56.84 -51.46 0.33
CA THR A 31 -57.42 -50.55 -0.67
C THR A 31 -58.90 -50.36 -0.34
N GLY A 32 -59.55 -49.32 -0.90
CA GLY A 32 -60.99 -49.07 -0.70
C GLY A 32 -61.93 -50.23 -1.12
N THR A 33 -61.38 -51.27 -1.75
CA THR A 33 -62.09 -52.47 -2.21
C THR A 33 -61.59 -53.79 -1.59
N GLY A 34 -60.65 -53.77 -0.63
CA GLY A 34 -60.19 -54.99 0.08
C GLY A 34 -58.70 -55.03 0.44
N LEU A 35 -58.27 -56.13 1.08
CA LEU A 35 -56.89 -56.38 1.48
C LEU A 35 -56.10 -56.99 0.30
N MET A 36 -55.16 -56.23 -0.25
CA MET A 36 -54.16 -56.71 -1.22
C MET A 36 -53.05 -57.43 -0.45
N THR A 37 -52.80 -58.69 -0.80
CA THR A 37 -51.67 -59.48 -0.28
C THR A 37 -50.39 -59.15 -1.03
N ALA A 38 -49.23 -59.55 -0.49
CA ALA A 38 -47.97 -59.38 -1.19
C ALA A 38 -48.03 -60.01 -2.59
N GLU A 39 -47.72 -59.21 -3.61
CA GLU A 39 -47.75 -59.61 -5.01
C GLU A 39 -46.35 -59.45 -5.60
N GLN A 40 -45.89 -60.50 -6.30
CA GLN A 40 -44.71 -60.47 -7.13
C GLN A 40 -45.12 -60.69 -8.57
N LYS A 41 -44.88 -59.68 -9.42
CA LYS A 41 -45.29 -59.69 -10.81
C LYS A 41 -44.08 -59.46 -11.70
N MET A 42 -43.83 -60.39 -12.60
CA MET A 42 -42.81 -60.25 -13.64
C MET A 42 -43.42 -59.60 -14.88
N VAL A 43 -42.81 -58.52 -15.35
CA VAL A 43 -43.25 -57.78 -16.52
C VAL A 43 -42.14 -57.83 -17.56
N ALA A 44 -42.47 -58.31 -18.75
CA ALA A 44 -41.55 -58.30 -19.87
C ALA A 44 -41.29 -56.86 -20.33
N VAL A 45 -40.03 -56.54 -20.60
CA VAL A 45 -39.61 -55.23 -21.09
C VAL A 45 -39.42 -55.34 -22.59
N THR A 46 -39.98 -54.38 -23.33
CA THR A 46 -39.83 -54.31 -24.79
C THR A 46 -39.21 -52.98 -25.15
N GLY A 47 -38.06 -53.00 -25.84
CA GLY A 47 -37.39 -51.79 -26.33
C GLY A 47 -36.96 -50.81 -25.23
N GLY A 48 -36.60 -51.30 -24.04
CA GLY A 48 -36.15 -50.48 -22.91
C GLY A 48 -37.27 -49.70 -22.20
N ASN A 49 -38.54 -49.92 -22.55
CA ASN A 49 -39.70 -49.30 -21.91
C ASN A 49 -40.40 -50.29 -20.98
N PHE A 50 -40.80 -49.79 -19.81
CA PHE A 50 -41.62 -50.49 -18.85
C PHE A 50 -43.05 -49.97 -18.91
N SER A 51 -44.02 -50.88 -18.79
CA SER A 51 -45.44 -50.54 -18.68
C SER A 51 -46.17 -51.64 -17.93
N SER A 52 -46.76 -51.33 -16.78
CA SER A 52 -47.59 -52.26 -16.03
C SER A 52 -48.59 -51.51 -15.16
N GLN A 53 -49.75 -52.13 -14.93
CA GLN A 53 -50.62 -51.73 -13.85
C GLN A 53 -50.02 -52.16 -12.51
N ILE A 54 -49.96 -51.23 -11.56
CA ILE A 54 -49.45 -51.40 -10.21
C ILE A 54 -50.50 -50.84 -9.24
N ALA A 55 -50.69 -51.50 -8.10
CA ALA A 55 -51.56 -50.97 -7.05
C ALA A 55 -50.94 -49.71 -6.41
N PRO A 56 -51.73 -48.68 -6.06
CA PRO A 56 -51.24 -47.51 -5.34
C PRO A 56 -50.51 -47.85 -4.02
N GLY A 57 -49.59 -46.96 -3.63
CA GLY A 57 -48.71 -47.03 -2.46
C GLY A 57 -47.27 -47.47 -2.79
N ASN A 58 -46.45 -47.70 -1.75
CA ASN A 58 -45.02 -48.03 -1.90
C ASN A 58 -44.81 -49.32 -2.72
N ALA A 59 -43.82 -49.43 -3.56
CA ALA A 59 -43.46 -50.73 -4.13
C ALA A 59 -41.95 -50.73 -4.34
N ALA A 60 -41.42 -51.88 -4.71
CA ALA A 60 -40.06 -51.95 -5.20
C ALA A 60 -40.07 -52.62 -6.57
N ILE A 61 -39.26 -52.09 -7.48
CA ILE A 61 -38.97 -52.76 -8.74
C ILE A 61 -37.53 -53.27 -8.72
N ALA A 62 -37.32 -54.48 -9.22
CA ALA A 62 -35.99 -55.03 -9.45
C ALA A 62 -35.84 -55.38 -10.92
N LEU A 63 -34.74 -54.93 -11.53
CA LEU A 63 -34.46 -55.12 -12.94
C LEU A 63 -33.75 -56.45 -13.15
N ILE A 64 -34.13 -57.21 -14.18
CA ILE A 64 -33.44 -58.43 -14.59
C ILE A 64 -32.57 -58.10 -15.81
N ILE A 65 -31.26 -58.03 -15.60
CA ILE A 65 -30.27 -57.69 -16.62
C ILE A 65 -29.38 -58.90 -16.83
N ALA A 66 -29.32 -59.42 -18.05
CA ALA A 66 -28.55 -60.62 -18.39
C ALA A 66 -28.79 -61.81 -17.43
N GLY A 67 -30.03 -61.97 -16.94
CA GLY A 67 -30.41 -63.04 -15.99
C GLY A 67 -30.08 -62.77 -14.53
N ARG A 68 -29.52 -61.60 -14.18
CA ARG A 68 -29.26 -61.19 -12.79
C ARG A 68 -30.26 -60.13 -12.33
N LYS A 69 -30.77 -60.31 -11.11
CA LYS A 69 -31.69 -59.38 -10.45
C LYS A 69 -30.92 -58.22 -9.79
N SER A 70 -31.33 -56.98 -10.05
CA SER A 70 -30.76 -55.78 -9.44
C SER A 70 -31.17 -55.62 -7.98
N ALA A 71 -30.52 -54.70 -7.27
CA ALA A 71 -31.03 -54.22 -6.00
C ALA A 71 -32.46 -53.65 -6.17
N PRO A 72 -33.35 -53.83 -5.18
CA PRO A 72 -34.71 -53.28 -5.23
C PRO A 72 -34.66 -51.75 -5.24
N ILE A 73 -35.36 -51.14 -6.20
CA ILE A 73 -35.49 -49.70 -6.35
C ILE A 73 -36.87 -49.30 -5.80
N PRO A 74 -36.94 -48.47 -4.75
CA PRO A 74 -38.22 -48.04 -4.17
C PRO A 74 -38.96 -47.12 -5.14
N ILE A 75 -40.27 -47.36 -5.28
CA ILE A 75 -41.20 -46.50 -6.02
C ILE A 75 -42.40 -46.18 -5.12
N LEU A 76 -43.05 -45.05 -5.35
CA LEU A 76 -44.27 -44.65 -4.67
C LEU A 76 -45.31 -44.35 -5.75
N VAL A 77 -46.35 -45.16 -5.81
CA VAL A 77 -47.40 -45.06 -6.83
C VAL A 77 -48.59 -44.32 -6.23
N ASP A 78 -49.01 -43.23 -6.85
CA ASP A 78 -50.19 -42.48 -6.39
C ASP A 78 -51.50 -43.13 -6.88
N ASP A 79 -52.61 -42.79 -6.21
CA ASP A 79 -53.95 -43.25 -6.60
C ASP A 79 -54.51 -42.37 -7.74
N VAL A 80 -53.94 -42.58 -8.93
CA VAL A 80 -54.30 -41.89 -10.18
C VAL A 80 -54.41 -42.90 -11.33
N ASP A 81 -54.99 -42.51 -12.46
CA ASP A 81 -55.18 -43.44 -13.58
C ASP A 81 -53.85 -43.82 -14.27
N THR A 82 -52.93 -42.87 -14.43
CA THR A 82 -51.64 -43.05 -15.11
C THR A 82 -50.55 -42.24 -14.42
N GLN A 83 -49.35 -42.81 -14.27
CA GLN A 83 -48.18 -42.13 -13.73
C GLN A 83 -46.91 -42.61 -14.46
N THR A 84 -45.92 -41.74 -14.59
CA THR A 84 -44.67 -42.11 -15.25
C THR A 84 -43.71 -42.81 -14.29
N LEU A 85 -42.80 -43.63 -14.84
CA LEU A 85 -41.75 -44.27 -14.04
C LEU A 85 -40.85 -43.24 -13.33
N ALA A 86 -40.62 -42.08 -13.92
CA ALA A 86 -39.85 -41.00 -13.29
C ALA A 86 -40.59 -40.43 -12.07
N GLU A 87 -41.88 -40.12 -12.22
CA GLU A 87 -42.70 -39.55 -11.14
C GLU A 87 -42.81 -40.49 -9.94
N VAL A 88 -42.99 -41.79 -10.14
CA VAL A 88 -43.08 -42.74 -9.01
C VAL A 88 -41.75 -42.93 -8.27
N VAL A 89 -40.63 -42.81 -8.99
CA VAL A 89 -39.28 -42.88 -8.39
C VAL A 89 -38.99 -41.59 -7.63
N ASP A 90 -39.32 -40.43 -8.20
CA ASP A 90 -39.14 -39.14 -7.55
C ASP A 90 -40.06 -38.99 -6.32
N ALA A 91 -41.30 -39.46 -6.40
CA ALA A 91 -42.21 -39.51 -5.26
C ALA A 91 -41.66 -40.39 -4.12
N ALA A 92 -41.02 -41.52 -4.45
CA ALA A 92 -40.36 -42.36 -3.46
C ALA A 92 -39.17 -41.64 -2.81
N ARG A 93 -38.32 -40.96 -3.59
CA ARG A 93 -37.18 -40.18 -3.08
C ARG A 93 -37.59 -39.00 -2.21
N LEU A 94 -38.76 -38.41 -2.50
CA LEU A 94 -39.35 -37.36 -1.68
C LEU A 94 -39.88 -37.93 -0.35
N ALA A 95 -40.58 -39.06 -0.41
CA ALA A 95 -41.12 -39.72 0.78
C ALA A 95 -40.05 -40.32 1.71
N THR A 96 -38.86 -40.66 1.20
CA THR A 96 -37.72 -41.10 2.01
C THR A 96 -36.91 -39.97 2.64
N GLY A 97 -37.21 -38.70 2.32
CA GLY A 97 -36.60 -37.52 2.96
C GLY A 97 -35.22 -37.11 2.41
N GLU A 98 -34.63 -37.85 1.47
CA GLU A 98 -33.29 -37.54 0.89
C GLU A 98 -33.19 -36.13 0.29
N THR A 99 -34.28 -35.68 -0.33
CA THR A 99 -34.38 -34.35 -0.95
C THR A 99 -34.48 -33.24 0.11
N GLN A 100 -35.13 -33.50 1.25
CA GLN A 100 -35.22 -32.56 2.36
C GLN A 100 -33.89 -32.39 3.08
N GLU A 101 -33.13 -33.47 3.26
CA GLU A 101 -31.80 -33.43 3.89
C GLU A 101 -30.77 -32.69 3.02
N SER A 102 -30.81 -32.92 1.71
CA SER A 102 -29.98 -32.19 0.74
C SER A 102 -30.31 -30.69 0.72
N LEU A 103 -31.60 -30.33 0.77
CA LEU A 103 -32.03 -28.93 0.84
C LEU A 103 -31.61 -28.29 2.17
N ALA A 104 -31.72 -29.01 3.29
CA ALA A 104 -31.28 -28.52 4.59
C ALA A 104 -29.76 -28.26 4.62
N GLN A 105 -28.96 -29.15 4.03
CA GLN A 105 -27.51 -28.93 3.87
C GLN A 105 -27.20 -27.72 2.99
N PHE A 106 -27.92 -27.56 1.88
CA PHE A 106 -27.74 -26.39 1.01
C PHE A 106 -28.06 -25.08 1.72
N VAL A 107 -29.17 -25.02 2.47
CA VAL A 107 -29.52 -23.83 3.27
C VAL A 107 -28.45 -23.51 4.30
N GLN A 108 -27.90 -24.53 5.00
CA GLN A 108 -26.80 -24.32 5.93
C GLN A 108 -25.53 -23.79 5.26
N GLN A 109 -25.19 -24.30 4.08
CA GLN A 109 -24.06 -23.77 3.30
C GLN A 109 -24.28 -22.31 2.89
N VAL A 110 -25.48 -21.96 2.41
CA VAL A 110 -25.81 -20.57 2.03
C VAL A 110 -25.73 -19.63 3.24
N LEU A 111 -26.19 -20.07 4.42
CA LEU A 111 -26.09 -19.28 5.65
C LEU A 111 -24.63 -19.08 6.09
N ALA A 112 -23.78 -20.10 5.95
CA ALA A 112 -22.36 -20.00 6.25
C ALA A 112 -21.66 -18.99 5.32
N VAL A 113 -21.90 -19.09 4.01
CA VAL A 113 -21.37 -18.14 3.02
C VAL A 113 -21.86 -16.72 3.30
N ARG A 114 -23.14 -16.55 3.67
CA ARG A 114 -23.67 -15.23 4.04
C ARG A 114 -22.93 -14.63 5.24
N GLN A 115 -22.62 -15.42 6.26
CA GLN A 115 -21.89 -14.93 7.43
C GLN A 115 -20.44 -14.55 7.07
N GLU A 116 -19.78 -15.33 6.22
CA GLU A 116 -18.44 -15.01 5.72
C GLU A 116 -18.44 -13.70 4.93
N VAL A 117 -19.43 -13.49 4.06
CA VAL A 117 -19.58 -12.24 3.28
C VAL A 117 -19.85 -11.04 4.19
N LEU A 118 -20.65 -11.21 5.25
CA LEU A 118 -20.88 -10.14 6.23
C LEU A 118 -19.61 -9.79 7.00
N GLY A 119 -18.85 -10.80 7.46
CA GLY A 119 -17.56 -10.58 8.11
C GLY A 119 -16.57 -9.85 7.20
N ALA A 120 -16.47 -10.27 5.94
CA ALA A 120 -15.62 -9.59 4.95
C ALA A 120 -16.05 -8.13 4.71
N ALA A 121 -17.35 -7.83 4.73
CA ALA A 121 -17.85 -6.46 4.60
C ALA A 121 -17.46 -5.57 5.80
N ASP A 122 -17.51 -6.12 7.01
CA ASP A 122 -17.09 -5.44 8.24
C ASP A 122 -15.57 -5.19 8.25
N ASP A 123 -14.78 -6.17 7.80
CA ASP A 123 -13.33 -6.04 7.65
C ASP A 123 -12.97 -4.93 6.64
N VAL A 124 -13.66 -4.90 5.49
CA VAL A 124 -13.48 -3.85 4.48
C VAL A 124 -13.86 -2.47 5.03
N ALA A 125 -14.93 -2.37 5.81
CA ALA A 125 -15.31 -1.11 6.44
C ALA A 125 -14.24 -0.62 7.43
N THR A 126 -13.70 -1.53 8.24
CA THR A 126 -12.62 -1.25 9.20
C THR A 126 -11.34 -0.81 8.50
N GLU A 127 -10.94 -1.50 7.44
CA GLU A 127 -9.75 -1.18 6.65
C GLU A 127 -9.90 0.18 5.95
N LYS A 128 -11.09 0.47 5.41
CA LYS A 128 -11.43 1.78 4.82
C LYS A 128 -11.28 2.89 5.85
N ASP A 129 -11.80 2.72 7.06
CA ASP A 129 -11.71 3.75 8.11
C ASP A 129 -10.27 3.96 8.60
N ALA A 130 -9.49 2.88 8.72
CA ALA A 130 -8.06 2.96 9.01
C ALA A 130 -7.29 3.70 7.91
N ALA A 131 -7.59 3.43 6.63
CA ALA A 131 -6.99 4.11 5.50
C ALA A 131 -7.33 5.61 5.48
N LEU A 132 -8.58 5.98 5.75
CA LEU A 132 -9.00 7.38 5.86
C LEU A 132 -8.28 8.12 6.98
N SER A 133 -8.09 7.46 8.14
CA SER A 133 -7.32 8.01 9.26
C SER A 133 -5.83 8.20 8.90
N GLY A 134 -5.25 7.22 8.19
CA GLY A 134 -3.89 7.30 7.66
C GLY A 134 -3.69 8.47 6.68
N ILE A 135 -4.65 8.67 5.77
CA ILE A 135 -4.67 9.80 4.83
C ILE A 135 -4.73 11.13 5.59
N GLY A 136 -5.58 11.23 6.62
CA GLY A 136 -5.67 12.44 7.46
C GLY A 136 -4.33 12.77 8.14
N SER A 137 -3.67 11.76 8.72
CA SER A 137 -2.37 11.93 9.39
C SER A 137 -1.26 12.36 8.42
N LEU A 138 -1.24 11.78 7.21
CA LEU A 138 -0.29 12.15 6.16
C LEU A 138 -0.51 13.59 5.69
N ARG A 139 -1.77 13.99 5.49
CA ARG A 139 -2.14 15.36 5.13
C ARG A 139 -1.67 16.36 6.18
N ASP A 140 -1.93 16.09 7.45
CA ASP A 140 -1.57 16.99 8.54
C ASP A 140 -0.04 17.12 8.70
N SER A 141 0.68 16.00 8.52
CA SER A 141 2.15 15.98 8.49
C SER A 141 2.71 16.78 7.32
N ALA A 142 2.14 16.62 6.12
CA ALA A 142 2.53 17.37 4.94
C ALA A 142 2.28 18.88 5.12
N LEU A 143 1.14 19.25 5.70
CA LEU A 143 0.81 20.65 5.97
C LEU A 143 1.78 21.27 6.99
N ALA A 144 2.13 20.52 8.04
CA ALA A 144 3.13 20.96 9.01
C ALA A 144 4.52 21.16 8.37
N ALA A 145 4.94 20.25 7.49
CA ALA A 145 6.20 20.38 6.76
C ALA A 145 6.21 21.61 5.85
N ILE A 146 5.13 21.85 5.09
CA ILE A 146 4.99 23.03 4.23
C ILE A 146 5.06 24.32 5.04
N ASN A 147 4.34 24.40 6.17
CA ASN A 147 4.37 25.58 7.03
C ASN A 147 5.77 25.82 7.60
N ASN A 148 6.47 24.78 8.04
CA ASN A 148 7.85 24.90 8.53
C ASN A 148 8.81 25.43 7.46
N VAL A 149 8.71 24.94 6.22
CA VAL A 149 9.54 25.43 5.11
C VAL A 149 9.21 26.89 4.82
N ARG A 150 7.92 27.23 4.70
CA ARG A 150 7.46 28.60 4.44
C ARG A 150 7.98 29.57 5.50
N ASP A 151 7.80 29.23 6.77
CA ASP A 151 8.16 30.10 7.89
C ASP A 151 9.69 30.25 8.01
N GLY A 152 10.44 29.17 7.73
CA GLY A 152 11.89 29.19 7.61
C GLY A 152 12.39 30.09 6.48
N SER A 153 11.81 29.95 5.28
CA SER A 153 12.14 30.80 4.11
C SER A 153 11.81 32.28 4.38
N LEU A 154 10.67 32.57 4.99
CA LEU A 154 10.27 33.93 5.32
C LEU A 154 11.25 34.58 6.30
N THR A 155 11.71 33.80 7.29
CA THR A 155 12.72 34.25 8.25
C THR A 155 14.06 34.56 7.58
N GLN A 156 14.52 33.70 6.68
CA GLN A 156 15.76 33.92 5.91
C GLN A 156 15.66 35.17 5.03
N ILE A 157 14.54 35.35 4.30
CA ILE A 157 14.30 36.52 3.45
C ILE A 157 14.32 37.80 4.28
N ASN A 158 13.60 37.83 5.42
CA ASN A 158 13.55 39.01 6.28
C ASN A 158 14.92 39.34 6.90
N THR A 159 15.70 38.31 7.23
CA THR A 159 17.07 38.47 7.74
C THR A 159 17.98 39.05 6.67
N ALA A 160 17.99 38.47 5.47
CA ALA A 160 18.77 38.94 4.33
C ALA A 160 18.39 40.37 3.93
N ARG A 161 17.07 40.67 3.87
CA ARG A 161 16.55 42.01 3.59
C ARG A 161 17.03 43.03 4.63
N SER A 162 16.92 42.70 5.92
CA SER A 162 17.35 43.60 7.00
C SER A 162 18.86 43.86 6.95
N GLY A 163 19.66 42.83 6.67
CA GLY A 163 21.10 42.95 6.47
C GLY A 163 21.44 43.86 5.27
N ALA A 164 20.78 43.65 4.13
CA ALA A 164 20.99 44.46 2.92
C ALA A 164 20.63 45.94 3.16
N VAL A 165 19.49 46.21 3.82
CA VAL A 165 19.09 47.59 4.15
C VAL A 165 20.10 48.26 5.09
N SER A 166 20.61 47.52 6.09
CA SER A 166 21.64 48.05 6.99
C SER A 166 22.93 48.37 6.24
N GLN A 167 23.36 47.49 5.32
CA GLN A 167 24.57 47.71 4.51
C GLN A 167 24.42 48.94 3.62
N ILE A 168 23.28 49.07 2.92
CA ILE A 168 22.99 50.26 2.10
C ILE A 168 23.08 51.54 2.95
N GLY A 169 22.56 51.51 4.18
CA GLY A 169 22.67 52.63 5.10
C GLY A 169 24.11 52.98 5.47
N GLN A 170 24.96 51.97 5.74
CA GLN A 170 26.37 52.17 6.06
C GLN A 170 27.15 52.71 4.86
N ASP A 171 26.94 52.13 3.67
CA ASP A 171 27.59 52.56 2.44
C ASP A 171 27.21 54.00 2.09
N SER A 172 25.93 54.35 2.24
CA SER A 172 25.44 55.72 2.02
C SER A 172 26.06 56.71 2.99
N ALA A 173 26.17 56.35 4.27
CA ALA A 173 26.81 57.18 5.28
C ALA A 173 28.31 57.41 5.00
N SER A 174 29.01 56.35 4.56
CA SER A 174 30.42 56.46 4.15
C SER A 174 30.58 57.38 2.94
N ALA A 175 29.76 57.19 1.90
CA ALA A 175 29.81 58.02 0.69
C ALA A 175 29.54 59.50 1.01
N LEU A 176 28.59 59.80 1.90
CA LEU A 176 28.32 61.16 2.38
C LEU A 176 29.52 61.77 3.11
N ALA A 177 30.21 60.98 3.93
CA ALA A 177 31.42 61.42 4.63
C ALA A 177 32.57 61.72 3.65
N ASP A 178 32.75 60.86 2.64
CA ASP A 178 33.76 61.05 1.59
C ASP A 178 33.48 62.31 0.77
N ILE A 179 32.23 62.52 0.36
CA ILE A 179 31.79 63.75 -0.35
C ILE A 179 32.05 64.99 0.52
N SER A 180 31.71 64.94 1.81
CA SER A 180 31.95 66.06 2.73
C SER A 180 33.44 66.37 2.87
N THR A 181 34.28 65.34 2.93
CA THR A 181 35.74 65.49 3.03
C THR A 181 36.32 66.09 1.76
N ALA A 182 35.92 65.58 0.60
CA ALA A 182 36.33 66.09 -0.70
C ALA A 182 35.90 67.55 -0.89
N LYS A 183 34.68 67.91 -0.47
CA LYS A 183 34.18 69.28 -0.51
C LYS A 183 35.04 70.22 0.34
N SER A 184 35.35 69.84 1.58
CA SER A 184 36.19 70.65 2.47
C SER A 184 37.61 70.85 1.92
N ALA A 185 38.19 69.83 1.31
CA ALA A 185 39.49 69.92 0.65
C ALA A 185 39.46 70.89 -0.54
N ALA A 186 38.46 70.77 -1.42
CA ALA A 186 38.31 71.65 -2.58
C ALA A 186 38.10 73.12 -2.17
N LEU A 187 37.30 73.38 -1.13
CA LEU A 187 37.11 74.74 -0.59
C LEU A 187 38.42 75.31 -0.05
N THR A 188 39.23 74.51 0.63
CA THR A 188 40.54 74.92 1.14
C THR A 188 41.52 75.26 0.01
N GLU A 189 41.50 74.50 -1.07
CA GLU A 189 42.32 74.77 -2.26
C GLU A 189 41.90 76.07 -2.95
N ILE A 190 40.59 76.27 -3.14
CA ILE A 190 40.04 77.52 -3.69
C ILE A 190 40.44 78.71 -2.83
N ASP A 191 40.29 78.62 -1.50
CA ASP A 191 40.66 79.69 -0.56
C ASP A 191 42.17 80.03 -0.65
N GLY A 192 43.02 79.01 -0.79
CA GLY A 192 44.44 79.19 -1.03
C GLY A 192 44.77 79.90 -2.36
N GLU A 193 44.07 79.56 -3.44
CA GLU A 193 44.24 80.24 -4.74
C GLU A 193 43.69 81.68 -4.74
N VAL A 194 42.56 81.92 -4.08
CA VAL A 194 42.01 83.28 -3.87
C VAL A 194 43.02 84.13 -3.10
N SER A 195 43.54 83.61 -1.99
CA SER A 195 44.57 84.31 -1.21
C SER A 195 45.81 84.65 -2.03
N LYS A 196 46.28 83.74 -2.92
CA LYS A 196 47.40 84.03 -3.84
C LYS A 196 47.05 85.13 -4.83
N ALA A 197 45.84 85.12 -5.38
CA ALA A 197 45.37 86.11 -6.33
C ALA A 197 45.24 87.50 -5.69
N GLU A 198 44.69 87.60 -4.48
CA GLU A 198 44.62 88.84 -3.71
C GLU A 198 46.01 89.42 -3.46
N ASN A 199 46.94 88.60 -2.95
CA ASN A 199 48.32 89.02 -2.75
C ASN A 199 49.02 89.48 -4.04
N ALA A 200 48.70 88.87 -5.19
CA ALA A 200 49.24 89.27 -6.48
C ALA A 200 48.65 90.61 -6.96
N ALA A 201 47.35 90.83 -6.73
CA ALA A 201 46.67 92.09 -7.03
C ALA A 201 47.25 93.24 -6.19
N ASP A 202 47.43 93.04 -4.88
CA ASP A 202 48.01 94.04 -3.97
C ASP A 202 49.43 94.45 -4.40
N ARG A 203 50.26 93.48 -4.82
CA ARG A 203 51.60 93.76 -5.36
C ARG A 203 51.56 94.56 -6.66
N ALA A 204 50.60 94.26 -7.53
CA ALA A 204 50.43 95.00 -8.78
C ALA A 204 49.98 96.45 -8.53
N GLU A 205 49.07 96.67 -7.56
CA GLU A 205 48.65 98.00 -7.13
C GLU A 205 49.81 98.81 -6.53
N SER A 206 50.60 98.19 -5.65
CA SER A 206 51.80 98.82 -5.07
C SER A 206 52.84 99.19 -6.14
N ALA A 207 53.11 98.29 -7.09
CA ALA A 207 54.03 98.55 -8.20
C ALA A 207 53.56 99.69 -9.12
N ALA A 208 52.24 99.86 -9.30
CA ALA A 208 51.67 100.97 -10.05
C ALA A 208 51.81 102.31 -9.32
N ASN A 209 51.69 102.31 -7.99
CA ASN A 209 51.84 103.51 -7.16
C ASN A 209 53.31 103.96 -7.04
N ASP A 210 54.27 103.04 -7.06
CA ASP A 210 55.72 103.34 -7.04
C ASP A 210 56.26 103.80 -8.41
N GLY A 211 55.54 103.51 -9.50
CA GLY A 211 55.83 103.95 -10.86
C GLY A 211 55.27 105.34 -11.17
N VAL A 212 55.92 106.41 -10.71
CA VAL A 212 55.57 107.80 -11.07
C VAL A 212 55.76 108.03 -12.57
N GLY A 213 54.66 107.98 -13.35
CA GLY A 213 54.66 108.32 -14.77
C GLY A 213 53.28 108.27 -15.45
N ASP A 214 52.49 109.34 -15.28
CA ASP A 214 51.37 109.87 -16.11
C ASP A 214 50.24 108.94 -16.62
N GLY A 215 50.23 107.64 -16.31
CA GLY A 215 49.17 106.67 -16.67
C GLY A 215 48.11 106.44 -15.59
N ALA A 216 48.11 107.24 -14.52
CA ALA A 216 47.36 107.00 -13.28
C ALA A 216 45.83 106.95 -13.44
N VAL A 217 45.29 107.56 -14.51
CA VAL A 217 43.84 107.61 -14.76
C VAL A 217 43.29 106.27 -15.26
N THR A 218 44.10 105.44 -15.91
CA THR A 218 43.66 104.16 -16.52
C THR A 218 43.67 102.97 -15.56
N LEU A 219 44.59 102.93 -14.59
CA LEU A 219 44.72 101.78 -13.70
C LEU A 219 43.77 101.84 -12.50
N ALA A 220 43.44 103.04 -12.00
CA ALA A 220 42.37 103.22 -11.03
C ALA A 220 41.00 102.79 -11.59
N LYS A 221 40.76 103.04 -12.88
CA LYS A 221 39.57 102.54 -13.59
C LYS A 221 39.58 101.01 -13.70
N LEU A 222 40.73 100.40 -13.96
CA LEU A 222 40.88 98.94 -14.06
C LEU A 222 40.74 98.24 -12.69
N ALA A 223 41.28 98.82 -11.62
CA ALA A 223 41.10 98.32 -10.26
C ALA A 223 39.64 98.43 -9.79
N GLN A 224 38.96 99.53 -10.16
CA GLN A 224 37.52 99.67 -9.93
C GLN A 224 36.73 98.62 -10.73
N ASP A 225 37.04 98.41 -12.01
CA ASP A 225 36.38 97.40 -12.85
C ASP A 225 36.65 95.96 -12.34
N VAL A 226 37.84 95.66 -11.82
CA VAL A 226 38.16 94.35 -11.20
C VAL A 226 37.42 94.18 -9.87
N LYS A 227 37.32 95.24 -9.06
CA LYS A 227 36.55 95.23 -7.80
C LYS A 227 35.06 95.06 -8.05
N ASP A 228 34.54 95.67 -9.10
CA ASP A 228 33.16 95.51 -9.56
C ASP A 228 32.95 94.12 -10.18
N GLN A 229 33.92 93.54 -10.90
CA GLN A 229 33.86 92.16 -11.39
C GLN A 229 33.95 91.10 -10.29
N ILE A 230 34.74 91.34 -9.23
CA ILE A 230 34.83 90.47 -8.04
C ILE A 230 33.54 90.60 -7.20
N GLY A 231 33.02 91.82 -7.03
CA GLY A 231 31.72 92.06 -6.39
C GLY A 231 30.56 91.40 -7.15
N ALA A 232 30.58 91.45 -8.48
CA ALA A 232 29.61 90.75 -9.33
C ALA A 232 29.79 89.22 -9.33
N LYS A 233 30.99 88.70 -9.03
CA LYS A 233 31.26 87.27 -8.82
C LYS A 233 30.89 86.77 -7.42
N ALA A 234 30.92 87.64 -6.42
CA ALA A 234 30.48 87.35 -5.05
C ALA A 234 28.94 87.22 -4.95
N GLU A 235 28.21 87.87 -5.87
CA GLU A 235 26.81 87.59 -6.20
C GLU A 235 26.66 86.28 -7.01
N MET A 236 27.44 85.25 -6.71
CA MET A 236 27.22 83.89 -7.24
C MET A 236 25.99 83.29 -6.54
N SER A 237 24.83 83.85 -6.89
CA SER A 237 23.50 83.32 -6.66
C SER A 237 23.39 81.84 -7.06
N GLU A 238 24.26 81.36 -7.95
CA GLU A 238 24.31 79.98 -8.40
C GLU A 238 24.79 78.97 -7.35
N VAL A 239 25.66 79.32 -6.39
CA VAL A 239 26.11 78.36 -5.36
C VAL A 239 25.10 78.25 -4.23
N GLU A 240 24.42 79.33 -3.89
CA GLU A 240 23.35 79.34 -2.89
C GLU A 240 22.04 78.77 -3.47
N GLN A 241 21.71 79.04 -4.74
CA GLN A 241 20.63 78.35 -5.46
C GLN A 241 20.92 76.86 -5.70
N ALA A 242 22.17 76.46 -5.96
CA ALA A 242 22.51 75.04 -6.11
C ALA A 242 22.49 74.27 -4.78
N LEU A 243 22.66 74.96 -3.65
CA LEU A 243 22.57 74.34 -2.31
C LEU A 243 21.12 74.22 -1.83
N GLU A 244 20.24 75.14 -2.24
CA GLU A 244 18.79 75.12 -2.00
C GLU A 244 18.02 74.25 -3.03
N ALA A 245 18.61 73.94 -4.18
CA ALA A 245 18.07 73.02 -5.19
C ALA A 245 18.21 71.53 -4.82
N LYS A 246 18.50 71.20 -3.56
CA LYS A 246 18.36 69.82 -3.09
C LYS A 246 16.89 69.43 -3.23
N PRO A 247 16.55 68.33 -3.93
CA PRO A 247 15.17 67.88 -4.00
C PRO A 247 14.66 67.71 -2.58
N ASP A 248 13.50 68.31 -2.29
CA ASP A 248 12.90 68.21 -0.98
C ASP A 248 12.67 66.73 -0.62
N PRO A 249 12.60 66.38 0.68
CA PRO A 249 12.47 64.98 1.11
C PRO A 249 11.29 64.23 0.45
N ASP A 250 10.21 64.92 0.10
CA ASP A 250 9.04 64.32 -0.55
C ASP A 250 9.29 64.08 -2.04
N THR A 251 10.02 64.96 -2.72
CA THR A 251 10.48 64.71 -4.10
C THR A 251 11.45 63.54 -4.16
N VAL A 252 12.39 63.42 -3.21
CA VAL A 252 13.29 62.25 -3.12
C VAL A 252 12.49 60.98 -2.82
N ALA A 253 11.53 61.02 -1.90
CA ALA A 253 10.66 59.88 -1.61
C ALA A 253 9.82 59.48 -2.84
N MET A 254 9.28 60.44 -3.59
CA MET A 254 8.54 60.21 -4.83
C MET A 254 9.43 59.60 -5.92
N MET A 255 10.66 60.08 -6.09
CA MET A 255 11.62 59.51 -7.05
C MET A 255 12.03 58.10 -6.66
N ILE A 256 12.25 57.83 -5.37
CA ILE A 256 12.53 56.48 -4.86
C ILE A 256 11.31 55.57 -5.06
N SER A 257 10.09 56.04 -4.79
CA SER A 257 8.86 55.27 -5.03
C SER A 257 8.61 55.01 -6.51
N GLN A 258 8.86 55.97 -7.41
CA GLN A 258 8.78 55.78 -8.86
C GLN A 258 9.88 54.83 -9.37
N ALA A 259 11.10 54.92 -8.85
CA ALA A 259 12.17 54.00 -9.19
C ALA A 259 11.89 52.57 -8.70
N ILE A 260 11.36 52.41 -7.48
CA ILE A 260 10.92 51.11 -6.95
C ILE A 260 9.73 50.57 -7.77
N ALA A 261 8.73 51.38 -8.10
CA ALA A 261 7.61 50.97 -8.94
C ALA A 261 8.05 50.61 -10.37
N GLY A 262 9.04 51.32 -10.91
CA GLY A 262 9.68 50.99 -12.17
C GLY A 262 10.49 49.69 -12.09
N LEU A 263 11.19 49.44 -10.98
CA LEU A 263 11.93 48.18 -10.76
C LEU A 263 10.98 46.99 -10.55
N VAL A 264 9.86 47.20 -9.87
CA VAL A 264 8.79 46.21 -9.65
C VAL A 264 7.99 45.97 -10.94
N GLY A 265 7.70 47.01 -11.72
CA GLY A 265 6.94 46.94 -12.97
C GLY A 265 7.77 46.59 -14.22
N SER A 266 9.10 46.71 -14.15
CA SER A 266 10.05 46.26 -15.20
C SER A 266 10.75 44.95 -14.83
N ALA A 267 10.36 44.33 -13.71
CA ALA A 267 10.76 42.96 -13.43
C ALA A 267 10.21 42.07 -14.55
N PRO A 268 11.04 41.26 -15.23
CA PRO A 268 10.58 40.37 -16.29
C PRO A 268 9.44 39.49 -15.78
N ASP A 269 8.45 39.18 -16.63
CA ASP A 269 7.29 38.32 -16.30
C ASP A 269 7.69 37.02 -15.55
N ALA A 270 8.92 36.54 -15.75
CA ALA A 270 9.50 35.39 -15.04
C ALA A 270 9.78 35.58 -13.53
N LEU A 271 9.58 36.78 -12.94
CA LEU A 271 9.91 37.05 -11.54
C LEU A 271 8.72 37.48 -10.65
N ASP A 272 7.48 37.28 -11.09
CA ASP A 272 6.30 37.17 -10.19
C ASP A 272 6.21 35.76 -9.58
N THR A 273 7.34 35.28 -9.05
CA THR A 273 7.60 33.85 -8.84
C THR A 273 6.63 33.19 -7.87
N VAL A 274 6.12 33.89 -6.85
CA VAL A 274 5.20 33.27 -5.89
C VAL A 274 3.80 33.15 -6.46
N TYR A 275 3.34 34.14 -7.23
CA TYR A 275 2.02 34.10 -7.87
C TYR A 275 2.01 33.12 -9.05
N GLU A 276 3.05 33.12 -9.88
CA GLU A 276 3.19 32.16 -10.99
C GLU A 276 3.42 30.73 -10.50
N LEU A 277 4.22 30.50 -9.45
CA LEU A 277 4.35 29.15 -8.87
C LEU A 277 3.04 28.69 -8.23
N ALA A 278 2.28 29.57 -7.60
CA ALA A 278 0.96 29.24 -7.08
C ALA A 278 -0.02 28.91 -8.21
N ALA A 279 -0.01 29.68 -9.30
CA ALA A 279 -0.82 29.42 -10.49
C ALA A 279 -0.42 28.13 -11.21
N TYR A 280 0.89 27.88 -11.35
CA TYR A 280 1.43 26.66 -11.95
C TYR A 280 1.14 25.41 -11.12
N LEU A 281 1.20 25.51 -9.78
CA LEU A 281 0.82 24.41 -8.88
C LEU A 281 -0.70 24.19 -8.77
N THR A 282 -1.51 25.18 -9.13
CA THR A 282 -2.97 25.04 -9.21
C THR A 282 -3.47 24.59 -10.58
N ASP A 283 -2.61 24.52 -11.60
CA ASP A 283 -2.94 23.95 -12.91
C ASP A 283 -3.23 22.44 -12.79
N PRO A 284 -4.45 21.98 -13.15
CA PRO A 284 -4.79 20.56 -13.17
C PRO A 284 -3.83 19.69 -14.00
N GLY A 285 -3.21 20.26 -15.04
CA GLY A 285 -2.25 19.57 -15.89
C GLY A 285 -0.95 19.21 -15.17
N VAL A 286 -0.45 20.08 -14.29
CA VAL A 286 0.77 19.84 -13.49
C VAL A 286 0.49 18.79 -12.42
N ALA A 287 -0.64 18.90 -11.72
CA ALA A 287 -1.06 17.89 -10.75
C ALA A 287 -1.26 16.52 -11.41
N SER A 288 -1.91 16.46 -12.57
CA SER A 288 -2.10 15.23 -13.33
C SER A 288 -0.78 14.64 -13.83
N GLY A 289 0.13 15.47 -14.33
CA GLY A 289 1.47 15.05 -14.78
C GLY A 289 2.32 14.49 -13.64
N LEU A 290 2.29 15.12 -12.46
CA LEU A 290 2.97 14.63 -11.27
C LEU A 290 2.37 13.30 -10.78
N VAL A 291 1.05 13.19 -10.74
CA VAL A 291 0.36 11.93 -10.40
C VAL A 291 0.72 10.82 -11.38
N GLN A 292 0.81 11.11 -12.67
CA GLN A 292 1.14 10.14 -13.70
C GLN A 292 2.61 9.71 -13.65
N GLN A 293 3.53 10.65 -13.36
CA GLN A 293 4.94 10.33 -13.11
C GLN A 293 5.11 9.48 -11.84
N LEU A 294 4.34 9.76 -10.79
CA LEU A 294 4.43 9.04 -9.51
C LEU A 294 3.80 7.65 -9.58
N ALA A 295 2.70 7.51 -10.33
CA ALA A 295 2.00 6.24 -10.54
C ALA A 295 2.88 5.16 -11.22
N GLY A 296 3.96 5.55 -11.90
CA GLY A 296 4.90 4.63 -12.55
C GLY A 296 6.17 4.32 -11.75
N LYS A 297 6.41 4.96 -10.59
CA LYS A 297 7.67 4.81 -9.84
C LYS A 297 7.75 3.55 -8.98
N ALA A 298 6.61 2.95 -8.64
CA ALA A 298 6.54 1.68 -7.94
C ALA A 298 5.43 0.82 -8.56
N PRO A 299 5.68 -0.48 -8.84
CA PRO A 299 4.62 -1.39 -9.25
C PRO A 299 3.56 -1.47 -8.13
N THR A 300 2.28 -1.37 -8.48
CA THR A 300 1.16 -1.61 -7.54
C THR A 300 1.16 -3.03 -6.97
N SER A 301 1.84 -3.97 -7.63
CA SER A 301 2.12 -5.30 -7.12
C SER A 301 3.54 -5.68 -7.52
N HIS A 302 4.34 -6.11 -6.55
CA HIS A 302 5.64 -6.74 -6.78
C HIS A 302 5.80 -7.95 -5.86
N THR A 303 6.68 -8.86 -6.25
CA THR A 303 6.99 -10.07 -5.47
C THR A 303 8.50 -10.17 -5.22
N HIS A 304 8.85 -10.89 -4.16
CA HIS A 304 10.23 -11.27 -3.87
C HIS A 304 10.38 -12.79 -3.98
N THR A 305 11.37 -13.22 -4.73
CA THR A 305 11.93 -14.57 -4.65
C THR A 305 12.85 -14.67 -3.44
N MET A 306 13.07 -15.87 -2.91
CA MET A 306 14.01 -16.08 -1.79
C MET A 306 15.42 -15.54 -2.08
N ALA A 307 15.86 -15.61 -3.35
CA ALA A 307 17.16 -15.09 -3.77
C ALA A 307 17.30 -13.56 -3.65
N GLN A 308 16.18 -12.82 -3.58
CA GLN A 308 16.19 -11.36 -3.45
C GLN A 308 16.28 -10.89 -1.98
N ILE A 309 16.27 -11.82 -1.02
CA ILE A 309 16.32 -11.51 0.41
C ILE A 309 17.76 -11.73 0.90
N SER A 310 18.53 -10.65 1.06
CA SER A 310 19.97 -10.72 1.36
C SER A 310 20.34 -11.29 2.73
N ASN A 311 19.38 -11.39 3.65
CA ASN A 311 19.56 -11.88 5.01
C ASN A 311 18.61 -13.04 5.34
N LEU A 312 18.23 -13.85 4.34
CA LEU A 312 17.42 -15.04 4.59
C LEU A 312 18.28 -16.13 5.26
N PRO A 313 17.92 -16.61 6.46
CA PRO A 313 18.62 -17.74 7.08
C PRO A 313 18.52 -18.99 6.20
N THR A 314 19.49 -19.90 6.32
CA THR A 314 19.53 -21.14 5.54
C THR A 314 18.22 -21.91 5.69
N VAL A 315 17.58 -22.24 4.56
CA VAL A 315 16.39 -23.11 4.54
C VAL A 315 16.85 -24.55 4.47
N THR A 316 16.49 -25.36 5.46
CA THR A 316 16.91 -26.77 5.55
C THR A 316 15.84 -27.57 6.27
N ALA A 317 15.81 -28.89 6.07
CA ALA A 317 14.87 -29.74 6.78
C ALA A 317 15.35 -30.20 8.17
N SER A 318 16.59 -29.88 8.53
CA SER A 318 17.14 -30.13 9.85
C SER A 318 16.85 -28.97 10.78
N SER A 319 16.38 -29.24 12.00
CA SER A 319 16.22 -28.21 13.04
C SER A 319 17.57 -27.85 13.66
N THR A 320 18.39 -27.09 12.93
CA THR A 320 19.68 -26.55 13.37
C THR A 320 19.56 -25.07 13.73
N GLY A 321 20.51 -24.56 14.51
CA GLY A 321 20.53 -23.15 14.91
C GLY A 321 20.61 -22.20 13.72
N ASN A 322 19.84 -21.11 13.77
CA ASN A 322 19.79 -20.05 12.76
C ASN A 322 19.41 -20.53 11.34
N ALA A 323 18.46 -21.46 11.24
CA ALA A 323 17.93 -21.98 10.00
C ALA A 323 16.38 -21.92 9.98
N ILE A 324 15.81 -21.73 8.80
CA ILE A 324 14.37 -21.91 8.58
C ILE A 324 14.12 -23.40 8.31
N VAL A 325 13.28 -24.04 9.11
CA VAL A 325 12.96 -25.47 8.96
C VAL A 325 11.94 -25.68 7.85
N GLN A 326 12.34 -26.39 6.79
CA GLN A 326 11.45 -26.81 5.72
C GLN A 326 10.98 -28.25 5.92
N ARG A 327 9.68 -28.48 5.75
CA ARG A 327 9.15 -29.84 5.72
C ARG A 327 9.62 -30.60 4.49
N TRP A 328 9.83 -31.90 4.64
CA TRP A 328 10.03 -32.82 3.53
C TRP A 328 8.79 -32.90 2.65
N GLY A 329 8.94 -33.45 1.44
CA GLY A 329 7.80 -33.81 0.58
C GLY A 329 6.82 -34.79 1.26
N THR A 330 7.29 -35.53 2.27
CA THR A 330 6.48 -36.42 3.12
C THR A 330 5.94 -35.73 4.38
N SER A 331 6.02 -34.40 4.46
CA SER A 331 5.54 -33.57 5.56
C SER A 331 6.29 -33.68 6.90
N GLN A 332 7.41 -34.38 6.94
CA GLN A 332 8.23 -34.58 8.15
C GLN A 332 9.35 -33.54 8.26
N ILE A 333 9.97 -33.45 9.44
CA ILE A 333 11.18 -32.65 9.70
C ILE A 333 12.23 -33.53 10.37
N SER A 334 13.51 -33.18 10.20
CA SER A 334 14.61 -33.83 10.93
C SER A 334 14.91 -33.08 12.21
N VAL A 335 14.76 -33.77 13.34
CA VAL A 335 15.15 -33.28 14.67
C VAL A 335 16.34 -34.08 15.19
N PRO A 336 17.20 -33.50 16.03
CA PRO A 336 18.34 -34.20 16.63
C PRO A 336 17.97 -35.55 17.26
N THR A 337 18.89 -36.51 17.19
CA THR A 337 18.72 -37.84 17.80
C THR A 337 18.69 -37.81 19.32
N THR A 338 19.24 -36.76 19.93
CA THR A 338 19.18 -36.50 21.37
C THR A 338 18.68 -35.07 21.56
N PRO A 339 17.55 -34.85 22.26
CA PRO A 339 17.05 -33.51 22.57
C PRO A 339 17.91 -32.83 23.66
N ASP A 340 18.16 -31.53 23.51
CA ASP A 340 19.00 -30.75 24.45
C ASP A 340 18.25 -30.38 25.76
N ALA A 341 16.92 -30.32 25.72
CA ALA A 341 16.08 -29.98 26.86
C ALA A 341 14.75 -30.75 26.85
N ALA A 342 14.10 -30.87 28.02
CA ALA A 342 12.83 -31.57 28.18
C ALA A 342 11.67 -30.99 27.35
N THR A 343 11.79 -29.74 26.90
CA THR A 343 10.82 -29.04 26.04
C THR A 343 11.14 -29.14 24.56
N SER A 344 12.24 -29.81 24.18
CA SER A 344 12.66 -29.94 22.79
C SER A 344 11.87 -31.03 22.06
N ALA A 345 11.61 -30.84 20.77
CA ALA A 345 11.10 -31.89 19.91
C ALA A 345 12.08 -33.08 19.89
N SER A 346 11.55 -34.29 19.96
CA SER A 346 12.34 -35.52 20.11
C SER A 346 12.19 -36.42 18.90
N SER A 347 13.29 -37.01 18.44
CA SER A 347 13.24 -38.02 17.38
C SER A 347 12.52 -39.29 17.87
N LYS A 348 11.87 -40.02 16.96
CA LYS A 348 11.25 -41.32 17.28
C LYS A 348 12.26 -42.31 17.88
N ALA A 349 13.48 -42.34 17.34
CA ALA A 349 14.56 -43.19 17.84
C ALA A 349 14.91 -42.88 19.32
N TYR A 350 14.92 -41.60 19.70
CA TYR A 350 15.14 -41.21 21.10
C TYR A 350 14.01 -41.69 22.01
N VAL A 351 12.76 -41.45 21.60
CA VAL A 351 11.58 -41.85 22.39
C VAL A 351 11.53 -43.37 22.55
N ASP A 352 11.78 -44.13 21.48
CA ASP A 352 11.78 -45.59 21.52
C ASP A 352 12.90 -46.12 22.45
N LEU A 353 14.10 -45.52 22.41
CA LEU A 353 15.22 -45.86 23.28
C LEU A 353 14.90 -45.60 24.77
N GLU A 354 14.39 -44.41 25.10
CA GLU A 354 14.04 -44.05 26.47
C GLU A 354 12.84 -44.84 27.00
N ALA A 355 11.86 -45.15 26.14
CA ALA A 355 10.76 -46.05 26.47
C ALA A 355 11.26 -47.46 26.79
N GLY A 356 12.17 -48.00 25.99
CA GLY A 356 12.81 -49.30 26.25
C GLY A 356 13.56 -49.34 27.59
N LYS A 357 14.30 -48.27 27.94
CA LYS A 357 14.97 -48.14 29.25
C LYS A 357 13.97 -48.12 30.42
N ARG A 358 12.80 -47.50 30.25
CA ARG A 358 11.76 -47.43 31.29
C ARG A 358 11.06 -48.78 31.48
N ILE A 359 10.77 -49.50 30.41
CA ILE A 359 10.22 -50.86 30.46
C ILE A 359 11.13 -51.79 31.27
N LEU A 360 12.45 -51.63 31.14
CA LEU A 360 13.45 -52.37 31.93
C LEU A 360 13.52 -51.95 33.41
N LYS A 361 12.99 -50.77 33.77
CA LYS A 361 13.08 -50.20 35.13
C LYS A 361 11.82 -50.42 35.97
N SER A 362 10.66 -50.70 35.35
CA SER A 362 9.36 -50.82 36.03
C SER A 362 8.82 -52.25 36.19
N GLY A 363 9.57 -53.29 35.84
CA GLY A 363 9.12 -54.67 35.99
C GLY A 363 10.26 -55.67 36.14
N THR A 364 10.25 -56.38 37.27
CA THR A 364 10.86 -57.69 37.56
C THR A 364 11.80 -58.26 36.49
N ALA A 365 13.11 -58.25 36.78
CA ALA A 365 14.18 -59.04 36.18
C ALA A 365 13.91 -59.63 34.77
N ALA A 366 14.00 -58.81 33.72
CA ALA A 366 14.25 -59.31 32.38
C ALA A 366 15.77 -59.36 32.16
N THR A 367 16.35 -60.54 32.32
CA THR A 367 17.71 -60.84 31.85
C THR A 367 17.78 -60.46 30.38
N VAL A 368 18.52 -59.40 30.07
CA VAL A 368 18.88 -59.04 28.70
C VAL A 368 19.57 -60.27 28.12
N TRP A 369 18.99 -60.85 27.06
CA TRP A 369 19.68 -61.87 26.31
C TRP A 369 20.95 -61.26 25.71
N SER A 370 22.11 -61.72 26.17
CA SER A 370 23.45 -61.31 25.74
C SER A 370 24.06 -62.24 24.68
N GLY A 371 23.23 -62.98 23.94
CA GLY A 371 23.69 -63.94 22.95
C GLY A 371 23.84 -63.34 21.56
N THR A 372 24.63 -64.01 20.72
CA THR A 372 24.87 -63.60 19.34
C THR A 372 23.67 -63.91 18.45
N GLN A 373 23.55 -63.25 17.29
CA GLN A 373 22.46 -63.47 16.31
C GLN A 373 22.27 -64.97 15.95
N ALA A 374 23.35 -65.74 15.91
CA ALA A 374 23.29 -67.19 15.65
C ALA A 374 22.59 -67.98 16.77
N GLN A 375 22.68 -67.53 18.03
CA GLN A 375 21.96 -68.14 19.15
C GLN A 375 20.48 -67.77 19.12
N TYR A 376 20.16 -66.58 18.62
CA TYR A 376 18.77 -66.15 18.33
C TYR A 376 18.11 -67.09 17.33
N ASP A 377 18.74 -67.28 16.18
CA ASP A 377 18.20 -68.08 15.08
C ASP A 377 18.08 -69.57 15.45
N ALA A 378 18.95 -70.10 16.32
CA ALA A 378 18.87 -71.47 16.81
C ALA A 378 17.66 -71.70 17.72
N LEU A 379 17.30 -70.72 18.57
CA LEU A 379 16.13 -70.78 19.43
C LEU A 379 14.84 -70.71 18.60
N THR A 380 14.80 -69.82 17.60
CA THR A 380 13.63 -69.66 16.71
C THR A 380 13.39 -70.90 15.84
N ASN A 381 14.45 -71.61 15.45
CA ASN A 381 14.32 -72.86 14.68
C ASN A 381 13.99 -74.08 15.56
N GLY A 382 14.44 -74.11 16.82
CA GLY A 382 14.04 -75.14 17.78
C GLY A 382 12.55 -75.08 18.15
N VAL A 383 11.99 -73.87 18.23
CA VAL A 383 10.56 -73.63 18.50
C VAL A 383 9.66 -74.04 17.32
N LYS A 384 10.17 -74.09 16.09
CA LYS A 384 9.39 -74.52 14.91
C LYS A 384 9.16 -76.03 14.83
N ASN A 385 9.93 -76.85 15.56
CA ASN A 385 9.85 -78.31 15.49
C ASN A 385 9.13 -78.97 16.68
N ALA A 386 8.67 -78.20 17.67
CA ALA A 386 7.87 -78.70 18.78
C ALA A 386 6.46 -78.10 18.69
N ALA A 387 5.53 -78.91 18.20
CA ALA A 387 4.11 -78.55 18.16
C ALA A 387 3.60 -78.21 19.57
N GLY A 388 3.08 -76.99 19.72
CA GLY A 388 2.12 -76.63 20.75
C GLY A 388 2.67 -75.91 21.98
N PHE A 389 3.04 -74.64 21.85
CA PHE A 389 2.82 -73.64 22.90
C PHE A 389 2.55 -72.26 22.29
N ILE A 390 1.53 -71.60 22.84
CA ILE A 390 0.94 -70.35 22.36
C ILE A 390 1.92 -69.19 22.50
N ALA A 391 2.08 -68.44 21.41
CA ALA A 391 2.68 -67.13 21.38
C ALA A 391 1.89 -66.16 22.28
N VAL A 392 2.57 -65.51 23.22
CA VAL A 392 2.19 -64.17 23.64
C VAL A 392 3.21 -63.23 23.03
N ILE A 393 2.76 -62.58 21.97
CA ILE A 393 3.36 -61.39 21.37
C ILE A 393 3.37 -60.31 22.46
N VAL A 394 4.54 -59.71 22.69
CA VAL A 394 4.66 -58.36 23.26
C VAL A 394 5.60 -57.57 22.38
#